data_AF-A0A9X1SBR0-F1
#
_entry.id   AF-A0A9X1SBR0-F1
#
_cell.length_a   1.000
_cell.length_b   1.000
_cell.length_c   1.000
_cell.angle_alpha   90.00
_cell.angle_beta   90.00
_cell.angle_gamma   90.00
#
_symmetry.space_group_name_H-M   'P 1'
#
loop_
_entity.id
_entity.type
_entity.pdbx_description
1 polymer ?
#
loop_
_entity_poly.entity_id
_entity_poly.type
_entity_poly.pdbx_seq_one_letter_code
_entity_poly.pdbx_strand_id
1 'polypeptide(L)'
;MALITAFILPLIIVVYILDLVRRKKLREKYAALWLIVGVITLVFAIFPGLLGAAATALGVQVPSNLLFAITIVFTIGVLLHLSVEISEVEDETRALAEEVAILRVQVERLRAGANSGPSRSTDSQ
;
A
#
# COMPACT_ATOMS: atom_id res chain seq x y z
N MET A 1 -21.13 -33.36 -3.90
CA MET A 1 -21.18 -32.38 -2.79
C MET A 1 -19.82 -31.75 -2.51
N ALA A 2 -18.73 -32.52 -2.28
CA ALA A 2 -17.39 -31.97 -1.99
C ALA A 2 -16.79 -31.04 -3.07
N LEU A 3 -17.10 -31.27 -4.36
CA LEU A 3 -16.63 -30.43 -5.47
C LEU A 3 -17.23 -29.01 -5.45
N ILE A 4 -18.47 -28.86 -4.99
CA ILE A 4 -19.16 -27.57 -4.96
C ILE A 4 -18.57 -26.71 -3.83
N THR A 5 -18.34 -27.30 -2.66
CA THR A 5 -17.65 -26.66 -1.53
C THR A 5 -16.20 -26.26 -1.86
N ALA A 6 -15.50 -27.07 -2.67
CA ALA A 6 -14.13 -26.75 -3.12
C ALA A 6 -14.08 -25.55 -4.08
N PHE A 7 -15.17 -25.25 -4.79
CA PHE A 7 -15.28 -24.09 -5.69
C PHE A 7 -15.84 -22.83 -5.01
N ILE A 8 -16.70 -22.98 -3.98
CA ILE A 8 -17.31 -21.84 -3.28
C ILE A 8 -16.25 -20.99 -2.56
N LEU A 9 -15.29 -21.62 -1.88
CA LEU A 9 -14.27 -20.91 -1.13
C LEU A 9 -13.36 -20.03 -2.02
N PRO A 10 -12.76 -20.55 -3.12
CA PRO A 10 -12.00 -19.70 -4.04
C PRO A 10 -12.86 -18.67 -4.77
N LEU A 11 -14.13 -18.95 -5.07
CA LEU A 11 -15.03 -17.97 -5.67
C LEU A 11 -15.30 -16.78 -4.74
N ILE A 12 -15.53 -17.03 -3.45
CA ILE A 12 -15.69 -15.98 -2.44
C ILE A 12 -14.41 -15.13 -2.32
N ILE A 13 -13.25 -15.76 -2.32
CA ILE A 13 -11.95 -15.06 -2.27
C ILE A 13 -11.77 -14.18 -3.51
N VAL A 14 -12.07 -14.69 -4.71
CA VAL A 14 -11.98 -13.94 -5.97
C VAL A 14 -12.94 -12.74 -5.95
N VAL A 15 -14.19 -12.93 -5.53
CA VAL A 15 -15.17 -11.84 -5.42
C VAL A 15 -14.73 -10.80 -4.39
N TYR A 16 -14.16 -11.22 -3.26
CA TYR A 16 -13.65 -10.32 -2.23
C TYR A 16 -12.44 -9.49 -2.72
N ILE A 17 -11.52 -10.12 -3.45
CA ILE A 17 -10.39 -9.43 -4.09
C ILE A 17 -10.89 -8.43 -5.14
N LEU A 18 -11.87 -8.82 -5.98
CA LEU A 18 -12.47 -7.94 -6.98
C LEU A 18 -13.20 -6.75 -6.33
N ASP A 19 -13.88 -6.96 -5.20
CA ASP A 19 -14.56 -5.90 -4.45
C ASP A 19 -13.54 -4.95 -3.79
N LEU A 20 -12.43 -5.46 -3.26
CA LEU A 20 -11.32 -4.64 -2.75
C LEU A 20 -10.70 -3.76 -3.85
N VAL A 21 -10.50 -4.32 -5.05
CA VAL A 21 -10.00 -3.61 -6.23
C VAL A 21 -10.99 -2.55 -6.72
N ARG A 22 -12.30 -2.86 -6.74
CA ARG A 22 -13.35 -1.93 -7.20
C ARG A 22 -13.57 -0.74 -6.26
N ARG A 23 -13.33 -0.90 -4.96
CA ARG A 23 -13.59 0.15 -3.95
C ARG A 23 -12.61 1.32 -3.96
N LYS A 24 -11.66 1.39 -4.90
CA LYS A 24 -10.76 2.54 -5.15
C LYS A 24 -10.11 3.17 -3.89
N LYS A 25 -9.90 2.39 -2.83
CA LYS A 25 -9.29 2.85 -1.56
C LYS A 25 -7.77 2.69 -1.51
N LEU A 26 -7.17 2.20 -2.60
CA LEU A 26 -5.74 2.00 -2.77
C LEU A 26 -5.31 2.73 -4.05
N ARG A 27 -4.13 3.38 -4.03
CA ARG A 27 -3.52 4.00 -5.23
C ARG A 27 -3.63 3.01 -6.40
N GLU A 28 -4.05 3.44 -7.60
CA GLU A 28 -4.36 2.59 -8.76
C GLU A 28 -3.33 1.48 -9.05
N LYS A 29 -2.07 1.72 -8.66
CA LYS A 29 -0.92 0.81 -8.78
C LYS A 29 -1.09 -0.52 -8.03
N TYR A 30 -1.64 -0.54 -6.81
CA TYR A 30 -1.74 -1.79 -6.01
C TYR A 30 -2.81 -2.73 -6.51
N ALA A 31 -3.92 -2.16 -6.98
CA ALA A 31 -5.01 -2.91 -7.57
C ALA A 31 -4.53 -3.65 -8.83
N ALA A 32 -3.74 -2.98 -9.67
CA ALA A 32 -3.13 -3.59 -10.85
C ALA A 32 -2.15 -4.73 -10.48
N LEU A 33 -1.31 -4.52 -9.46
CA LEU A 33 -0.37 -5.55 -8.99
C LEU A 33 -1.11 -6.79 -8.47
N TRP A 34 -2.12 -6.60 -7.61
CA TRP A 34 -2.95 -7.70 -7.11
C TRP A 34 -3.74 -8.41 -8.21
N LEU A 35 -4.18 -7.69 -9.25
CA LEU A 35 -4.87 -8.29 -10.39
C LEU A 35 -3.92 -9.15 -11.23
N ILE A 36 -2.69 -8.70 -11.47
CA ILE A 36 -1.64 -9.51 -12.12
C ILE A 36 -1.37 -10.78 -11.33
N VAL A 37 -1.22 -10.67 -10.01
CA VAL A 37 -1.02 -11.83 -9.13
C VAL A 37 -2.19 -12.80 -9.22
N GLY A 38 -3.43 -12.30 -9.14
CA GLY A 38 -4.63 -13.12 -9.28
C GLY A 38 -4.70 -13.84 -10.63
N VAL A 39 -4.32 -13.18 -11.73
CA VAL A 39 -4.25 -13.80 -13.07
C VAL A 39 -3.18 -14.88 -13.11
N ILE A 40 -1.97 -14.62 -12.59
CA ILE A 40 -0.88 -15.62 -12.53
C ILE A 40 -1.32 -16.84 -11.72
N THR A 41 -1.94 -16.63 -10.56
CA THR A 41 -2.49 -17.72 -9.73
C THR A 41 -3.57 -18.51 -10.47
N LEU A 42 -4.47 -17.84 -11.20
CA LEU A 42 -5.52 -18.50 -11.98
C LEU A 42 -4.93 -19.35 -13.11
N VAL A 43 -3.90 -18.85 -13.80
CA VAL A 43 -3.18 -19.62 -14.85
C VAL A 43 -2.56 -20.88 -14.27
N PHE A 44 -1.88 -20.79 -13.12
CA PHE A 44 -1.31 -21.97 -12.46
C PHE A 44 -2.38 -22.95 -11.93
N ALA A 45 -3.54 -22.44 -11.49
CA ALA A 45 -4.65 -23.28 -11.05
C ALA A 45 -5.29 -24.08 -12.21
N ILE A 46 -5.41 -23.48 -13.39
CA ILE A 46 -5.98 -24.14 -14.59
C ILE A 46 -4.96 -25.10 -15.22
N PHE A 47 -3.66 -24.76 -15.17
CA PHE A 47 -2.59 -25.52 -15.82
C PHE A 47 -1.51 -25.97 -14.81
N PRO A 48 -1.81 -26.97 -13.95
CA PRO A 48 -0.84 -27.46 -12.95
C PRO A 48 0.42 -28.08 -13.60
N GLY A 49 0.34 -28.51 -14.86
CA GLY A 49 1.48 -29.02 -15.62
C GLY A 49 2.60 -27.99 -15.86
N LEU A 50 2.28 -26.69 -15.94
CA LEU A 50 3.28 -25.62 -16.04
C LEU A 50 4.14 -25.55 -14.77
N LEU A 51 3.51 -25.76 -13.61
CA LEU A 51 4.21 -25.77 -12.33
C LEU A 51 5.14 -26.98 -12.20
N GLY A 52 4.71 -28.15 -12.70
CA GLY A 52 5.56 -29.34 -12.79
C GLY A 52 6.76 -29.16 -13.73
N ALA A 53 6.56 -28.51 -14.88
CA ALA A 53 7.63 -28.18 -15.81
C ALA A 53 8.64 -27.19 -15.19
N ALA A 54 8.16 -26.17 -14.46
CA ALA A 54 9.02 -25.24 -13.74
C ALA A 54 9.78 -25.93 -12.58
N ALA A 55 9.12 -26.81 -11.83
CA ALA A 55 9.75 -27.58 -10.75
C ALA A 55 10.86 -28.48 -11.26
N THR A 56 10.62 -29.21 -12.36
CA THR A 56 11.65 -30.07 -12.99
C THR A 56 12.81 -29.25 -13.56
N ALA A 57 12.54 -28.11 -14.22
CA ALA A 57 13.58 -27.21 -14.71
C ALA A 57 14.47 -26.63 -13.59
N LEU A 58 13.88 -26.35 -12.42
CA LEU A 58 14.57 -25.81 -11.25
C LEU A 58 15.14 -26.89 -10.31
N GLY A 59 14.98 -28.18 -10.63
CA GLY A 59 15.45 -29.29 -9.80
C GLY A 59 14.66 -29.53 -8.51
N VAL A 60 13.44 -29.00 -8.40
CA VAL A 60 12.55 -29.15 -7.24
C VAL A 60 11.72 -30.43 -7.38
N GLN A 61 11.88 -31.37 -6.44
CA GLN A 61 11.16 -32.65 -6.45
C GLN A 61 9.65 -32.52 -6.30
N VAL A 62 9.19 -31.57 -5.49
CA VAL A 62 7.76 -31.38 -5.18
C VAL A 62 7.32 -30.02 -5.70
N PRO A 63 6.42 -29.95 -6.71
CA PRO A 63 5.95 -28.68 -7.28
C PRO A 63 5.33 -27.71 -6.26
N SER A 64 4.73 -28.22 -5.18
CA SER A 64 4.20 -27.36 -4.10
C SER A 64 5.29 -26.58 -3.37
N ASN A 65 6.50 -27.14 -3.24
CA ASN A 65 7.61 -26.48 -2.56
C ASN A 65 8.12 -25.27 -3.37
N LEU A 66 8.09 -25.38 -4.70
CA LEU A 66 8.38 -24.25 -5.59
C LEU A 66 7.32 -23.15 -5.44
N LEU A 67 6.04 -23.53 -5.36
CA LEU A 67 4.92 -22.60 -5.11
C LEU A 67 5.11 -21.84 -3.80
N PHE A 68 5.50 -22.54 -2.72
CA PHE A 68 5.83 -21.92 -1.44
C PHE A 68 7.00 -20.94 -1.55
N ALA A 69 8.12 -21.35 -2.18
CA ALA A 69 9.29 -20.50 -2.34
C ALA A 69 8.97 -19.21 -3.11
N ILE A 70 8.26 -19.34 -4.25
CA ILE A 70 7.82 -18.20 -5.06
C ILE A 70 6.92 -17.27 -4.24
N THR A 71 5.97 -17.84 -3.49
CA THR A 71 5.04 -17.05 -2.67
C THR A 71 5.76 -16.30 -1.57
N ILE A 72 6.76 -16.91 -0.91
CA ILE A 72 7.57 -16.26 0.13
C ILE A 72 8.35 -15.08 -0.47
N VAL A 73 9.09 -15.31 -1.56
CA VAL A 73 9.87 -14.26 -2.23
C VAL A 73 8.97 -13.12 -2.70
N PHE A 74 7.84 -13.46 -3.32
CA PHE A 74 6.83 -12.51 -3.75
C PHE A 74 6.29 -11.68 -2.57
N THR A 75 5.92 -12.34 -1.46
CA THR A 75 5.40 -11.68 -0.26
C THR A 75 6.42 -10.74 0.35
N ILE A 76 7.69 -11.14 0.43
CA ILE A 76 8.77 -10.28 0.90
C ILE A 76 8.89 -9.04 0.01
N GLY A 77 8.81 -9.21 -1.32
CA GLY A 77 8.80 -8.09 -2.26
C GLY A 77 7.65 -7.10 -2.01
N VAL A 78 6.44 -7.61 -1.77
CA VAL A 78 5.26 -6.79 -1.42
C VAL A 78 5.47 -6.07 -0.09
N LEU A 79 6.02 -6.75 0.92
CA LEU A 79 6.30 -6.14 2.22
C LEU A 79 7.34 -5.01 2.12
N LEU A 80 8.40 -5.21 1.34
CA LEU A 80 9.41 -4.17 1.10
C LEU A 80 8.82 -2.96 0.37
N HIS A 81 8.01 -3.21 -0.67
CA HIS A 81 7.32 -2.16 -1.41
C HIS A 81 6.42 -1.34 -0.48
N LEU A 82 5.61 -2.02 0.34
CA LEU A 82 4.74 -1.37 1.32
C LEU A 82 5.55 -0.57 2.35
N SER A 83 6.69 -1.11 2.80
CA SER A 83 7.57 -0.40 3.75
C SER A 83 8.12 0.90 3.17
N VAL A 84 8.52 0.91 1.89
CA VAL A 84 9.03 2.12 1.21
C VAL A 84 7.94 3.18 1.12
N GLU A 85 6.73 2.79 0.75
CA GLU A 85 5.63 3.76 0.59
C GLU A 85 5.13 4.29 1.92
N ILE A 86 5.11 3.47 2.98
CA ILE A 86 4.85 3.95 4.33
C ILE A 86 5.90 4.99 4.72
N SER A 87 7.18 4.74 4.43
CA SER A 87 8.27 5.69 4.70
C SER A 87 8.07 7.02 3.97
N GLU A 88 7.69 6.98 2.68
CA GLU A 88 7.45 8.20 1.89
C GLU A 88 6.29 9.03 2.46
N VAL A 89 5.20 8.36 2.87
CA VAL A 89 4.04 9.02 3.49
C VAL A 89 4.40 9.61 4.86
N GLU A 90 5.23 8.92 5.64
CA GLU A 90 5.72 9.41 6.93
C GLU A 90 6.58 10.67 6.77
N ASP A 91 7.47 10.70 5.79
CA ASP A 91 8.31 11.85 5.45
C ASP A 91 7.46 13.06 5.00
N GLU A 92 6.46 12.84 4.12
CA GLU A 92 5.54 13.89 3.68
C GLU A 92 4.72 14.45 4.85
N THR A 93 4.21 13.57 5.72
CA THR A 93 3.45 13.97 6.92
C THR A 93 4.31 14.79 7.86
N ARG A 94 5.58 14.42 8.04
CA ARG A 94 6.54 15.17 8.85
C ARG A 94 6.81 16.56 8.25
N ALA A 95 7.04 16.65 6.95
CA ALA A 95 7.26 17.94 6.28
C ALA A 95 6.05 18.88 6.44
N LEU A 96 4.84 18.36 6.26
CA LEU A 96 3.59 19.11 6.49
C LEU A 96 3.46 19.59 7.94
N ALA A 97 3.82 18.76 8.92
CA ALA A 97 3.80 19.16 10.33
C ALA A 97 4.79 20.29 10.62
N GLU A 98 6.00 20.23 10.03
CA GLU A 98 7.02 21.27 10.15
C GLU A 98 6.55 22.60 9.50
N GLU A 99 5.97 22.56 8.30
CA GLU A 99 5.39 23.74 7.64
C GLU A 99 4.28 24.38 8.48
N VAL A 100 3.37 23.56 9.04
CA VAL A 100 2.30 24.05 9.93
C VAL A 100 2.87 24.70 11.19
N ALA A 101 3.93 24.15 11.77
CA ALA A 101 4.58 24.73 12.94
C ALA A 101 5.19 26.12 12.62
N ILE A 102 5.88 26.25 11.48
CA ILE A 102 6.47 27.52 11.03
C ILE A 102 5.36 28.54 10.76
N LEU A 103 4.30 28.16 10.05
CA LEU A 103 3.17 29.04 9.76
C LEU A 103 2.49 29.55 11.03
N ARG A 104 2.30 28.69 12.04
CA ARG A 104 1.75 29.11 13.35
C ARG A 104 2.61 30.17 14.02
N VAL A 105 3.93 30.02 14.00
CA VAL A 105 4.86 31.00 14.57
C VAL A 105 4.80 32.33 13.82
N GLN A 106 4.74 32.30 12.48
CA GLN A 106 4.63 33.53 11.68
C GLN A 106 3.33 34.28 11.96
N VAL A 107 2.20 33.57 12.05
CA VAL A 107 0.90 34.17 12.41
C VAL A 107 0.95 34.81 13.79
N GLU A 108 1.56 34.15 14.77
CA GLU A 108 1.70 34.69 16.13
C GLU A 108 2.54 35.98 16.15
N ARG A 109 3.66 36.01 15.42
CA ARG A 109 4.50 37.21 15.28
C ARG A 109 3.77 38.38 14.62
N LEU A 110 2.99 38.10 13.56
CA LEU A 110 2.18 39.13 12.90
C LEU A 110 1.11 39.70 13.85
N ARG A 111 0.46 38.84 14.65
CA ARG A 111 -0.52 39.28 15.66
C ARG A 111 0.13 40.11 16.77
N ALA A 112 1.31 39.72 17.25
CA ALA A 112 2.06 40.49 18.24
C ALA A 112 2.47 41.88 17.70
N GLY A 113 2.92 41.97 16.44
CA GLY A 113 3.25 43.23 15.78
C GLY A 113 2.03 44.14 15.58
N ALA A 114 0.87 43.57 15.22
CA ALA A 114 -0.38 44.31 15.08
C ALA A 114 -0.87 44.90 16.42
N ASN A 115 -0.69 44.18 17.53
CA ASN A 115 -1.01 44.68 18.87
C ASN A 115 -0.02 45.73 19.41
N SER A 116 1.10 45.96 18.72
CA SER A 116 2.13 46.94 19.11
C SER A 116 1.99 48.30 18.40
N GLY A 117 0.95 48.51 17.60
CA GLY A 117 0.70 49.77 16.89
C GLY A 117 0.07 50.87 17.77
N PRO A 118 0.28 52.13 17.39
CA PRO A 118 1.19 53.04 18.09
C PRO A 118 0.73 53.31 19.53
N SER A 119 1.63 53.11 20.50
CA SER A 119 1.58 53.82 21.77
C SER A 119 1.50 55.30 21.44
N ARG A 120 0.30 55.89 21.50
CA ARG A 120 0.13 57.33 21.54
C ARG A 120 1.01 57.80 22.69
N SER A 121 2.15 58.39 22.34
CA SER A 121 2.68 59.52 23.07
C SER A 121 1.57 60.56 23.09
N THR A 122 0.61 60.37 23.99
CA THR A 122 -0.14 61.51 24.52
C THR A 122 0.93 62.30 25.23
N ASP A 123 1.41 63.30 24.50
CA ASP A 123 2.18 64.42 24.98
C ASP A 123 1.80 64.69 26.44
N SER A 124 2.81 64.54 27.29
CA SER A 124 3.19 65.60 28.21
C SER A 124 2.75 66.98 27.70
N GLN A 125 1.62 67.47 28.21
CA GLN A 125 1.33 68.89 28.41
C GLN A 125 0.27 69.06 29.49
#